data_AF-A0A3D0D1C4-F1
#
_entry.id   AF-A0A3D0D1C4-F1
#
_cell.length_a   1.000
_cell.length_b   1.000
_cell.length_c   1.000
_cell.angle_alpha   90.00
_cell.angle_beta   90.00
_cell.angle_gamma   90.00
#
_symmetry.space_group_name_H-M   'P 1'
#
loop_
_entity.id
_entity.type
_entity.pdbx_description
1 polymer ?
#
loop_
_entity_poly.entity_id
_entity_poly.type
_entity_poly.pdbx_seq_one_letter_code
_entity_poly.pdbx_strand_id
1 'polypeptide(L)' 'DPTGRLIVGRDSEPQNGYAPTAGWSPGEPVLDRHALLAPSVLGVYRVITGLYDPSTGRRLSATGTDFIELGRVRVVPP' A
#
# COMPACT_ATOMS: atom_id res chain seq x y z
N ASP A 1 -13.27 1.53 2.79
CA ASP A 1 -14.57 2.23 2.64
C ASP A 1 -14.57 3.45 3.60
N PRO A 2 -15.64 4.25 3.73
CA PRO A 2 -15.68 5.35 4.68
C PRO A 2 -15.52 4.92 6.16
N THR A 3 -15.63 3.62 6.46
CA THR A 3 -15.47 3.06 7.81
C THR A 3 -14.05 2.52 8.06
N GLY A 4 -13.12 2.67 7.11
CA GLY A 4 -11.74 2.19 7.23
C GLY A 4 -11.54 0.70 6.92
N ARG A 5 -12.56 0.01 6.40
CA ARG A 5 -12.45 -1.38 5.96
C ARG A 5 -11.55 -1.49 4.74
N LEU A 6 -10.65 -2.47 4.78
CA LEU A 6 -9.90 -2.92 3.62
C LEU A 6 -10.84 -3.57 2.60
N ILE A 7 -10.84 -3.07 1.37
CA ILE A 7 -11.67 -3.59 0.28
C ILE A 7 -10.85 -4.51 -0.63
N VAL A 8 -9.67 -4.03 -1.02
CA VAL A 8 -8.66 -4.78 -1.77
C VAL A 8 -7.29 -4.34 -1.26
N GLY A 9 -6.35 -5.27 -1.21
CA GLY A 9 -4.97 -5.02 -0.82
C GLY A 9 -4.06 -6.07 -1.42
N ARG A 10 -2.78 -5.73 -1.54
CA ARG A 10 -1.73 -6.65 -1.94
C ARG A 10 -0.48 -6.31 -1.16
N ASP A 11 0.06 -7.30 -0.47
CA ASP A 11 1.32 -7.19 0.24
C ASP A 11 2.37 -8.00 -0.52
N SER A 12 3.55 -7.41 -0.71
CA SER A 12 4.74 -8.12 -1.16
C SER A 12 5.98 -7.36 -0.73
N GLU A 13 7.12 -8.05 -0.68
CA GLU A 13 8.40 -7.35 -0.71
C GLU A 13 8.49 -6.48 -1.98
N PRO A 14 9.23 -5.36 -1.94
CA PRO A 14 9.36 -4.46 -3.07
C PRO A 14 9.96 -5.15 -4.29
N GLN A 15 9.48 -4.78 -5.47
CA GLN A 15 9.81 -5.42 -6.75
C GLN A 15 9.64 -6.94 -6.72
N ASN A 16 8.66 -7.46 -5.97
CA ASN A 16 8.45 -8.90 -5.77
C ASN A 16 9.69 -9.63 -5.21
N GLY A 17 10.46 -8.97 -4.34
CA GLY A 17 11.62 -9.55 -3.65
C GLY A 17 12.97 -9.30 -4.33
N TYR A 18 13.00 -8.64 -5.49
CA TYR A 18 14.26 -8.23 -6.13
C TYR A 18 14.92 -7.00 -5.49
N ALA A 19 14.19 -6.25 -4.66
CA ALA A 19 14.69 -5.09 -3.93
C ALA A 19 14.23 -5.12 -2.46
N PRO A 20 14.64 -6.12 -1.65
CA PRO A 20 14.16 -6.30 -0.29
C PRO A 20 14.46 -5.10 0.59
N THR A 21 13.52 -4.73 1.46
CA THR A 21 13.63 -3.53 2.32
C THR A 21 14.85 -3.55 3.24
N ALA A 22 15.36 -4.73 3.62
CA ALA A 22 16.55 -4.90 4.45
C ALA A 22 17.85 -4.38 3.80
N GLY A 23 17.88 -4.23 2.46
CA GLY A 23 19.04 -3.74 1.72
C GLY A 23 19.00 -2.25 1.39
N TRP A 24 17.92 -1.54 1.74
CA TRP A 24 17.73 -0.14 1.35
C TRP A 24 18.65 0.79 2.14
N SER A 25 19.17 1.82 1.46
CA SER A 25 19.81 2.95 2.12
C SER A 25 18.79 4.07 2.43
N PRO A 26 18.93 4.80 3.55
CA PRO A 26 18.08 5.95 3.83
C PRO A 26 18.11 6.97 2.68
N GLY A 27 16.93 7.35 2.19
CA GLY A 27 16.77 8.28 1.07
C GLY A 27 16.92 7.67 -0.33
N GLU A 28 17.19 6.37 -0.44
CA GLU A 28 17.26 5.67 -1.72
C GLU A 28 15.86 5.55 -2.36
N PRO A 29 15.67 6.01 -3.61
CA PRO A 29 14.41 5.83 -4.31
C PRO A 29 14.30 4.41 -4.88
N VAL A 30 13.28 3.67 -4.45
CA VAL A 30 12.95 2.34 -5.01
C VAL A 30 11.64 2.43 -5.79
N LEU A 31 11.72 2.22 -7.11
CA LEU A 31 10.54 2.14 -7.96
C LEU A 31 9.91 0.77 -7.83
N ASP A 32 8.66 0.72 -7.38
CA ASP A 32 7.89 -0.51 -7.23
C ASP A 32 6.49 -0.34 -7.82
N ARG A 33 6.04 -1.34 -8.58
CA ARG A 33 4.76 -1.28 -9.32
C ARG A 33 3.80 -2.30 -8.75
N HIS A 34 2.66 -1.81 -8.28
CA HIS A 34 1.57 -2.63 -7.77
C HIS A 34 0.34 -2.50 -8.65
N ALA A 35 -0.34 -3.63 -8.84
CA ALA A 35 -1.66 -3.69 -9.44
C ALA A 35 -2.65 -4.22 -8.39
N LEU A 36 -3.83 -3.62 -8.36
CA LEU A 36 -4.94 -4.05 -7.52
C LEU A 36 -6.11 -4.39 -8.44
N LEU A 37 -6.85 -5.44 -8.09
CA LEU A 37 -8.12 -5.72 -8.75
C LEU A 37 -9.12 -4.64 -8.37
N ALA A 38 -9.80 -4.08 -9.37
CA ALA A 38 -10.86 -3.12 -9.12
C ALA A 38 -11.99 -3.80 -8.30
N PRO A 39 -12.50 -3.16 -7.24
CA PRO A 39 -13.64 -3.70 -6.50
C PRO A 39 -14.89 -3.74 -7.39
N SER A 40 -15.77 -4.71 -7.14
CA SER A 40 -17.06 -4.81 -7.84
C SER A 40 -18.04 -3.70 -7.47
N VAL A 41 -17.87 -3.12 -6.28
CA VAL A 41 -18.65 -1.98 -5.83
C VAL A 41 -18.07 -0.71 -6.46
N LEU A 42 -18.93 0.11 -7.04
CA LEU A 42 -18.54 1.39 -7.63
C LEU A 42 -18.43 2.46 -6.54
N GLY A 43 -17.57 3.45 -6.76
CA GLY A 43 -17.44 4.57 -5.82
C GLY A 43 -16.03 5.14 -5.74
N VAL A 44 -15.81 5.96 -4.70
CA VAL A 44 -14.50 6.57 -4.43
C VAL A 44 -13.80 5.80 -3.32
N TYR A 45 -12.58 5.37 -3.60
CA TYR A 45 -11.74 4.59 -2.70
C TYR A 45 -10.50 5.40 -2.35
N ARG A 46 -10.15 5.38 -1.07
CA ARG A 46 -8.86 5.85 -0.58
C ARG A 46 -7.82 4.78 -0.82
N VAL A 47 -6.67 5.17 -1.37
CA VAL A 47 -5.53 4.29 -1.60
C VAL A 47 -4.42 4.69 -0.65
N ILE A 48 -3.90 3.71 0.07
CA ILE A 48 -2.80 3.87 1.01
C ILE A 48 -1.73 2.82 0.74
N THR A 49 -0.50 3.12 1.14
CA THR A 49 0.60 2.15 1.23
C THR A 49 1.20 2.21 2.62
N GLY A 50 1.87 1.16 3.07
CA GLY A 50 2.55 1.13 4.36
C GLY A 50 3.51 -0.04 4.45
N LEU A 51 4.42 0.04 5.41
CA LEU A 51 5.33 -1.05 5.75
C LEU A 51 4.96 -1.59 7.12
N TYR A 52 5.28 -2.85 7.35
CA TYR A 52 5.13 -3.51 8.62
C TYR A 52 6.36 -4.37 8.88
N ASP A 53 6.65 -4.64 10.15
CA ASP A 53 7.64 -5.65 10.53
C ASP A 53 7.07 -7.05 10.21
N PRO A 54 7.67 -7.82 9.29
CA PRO A 54 7.13 -9.11 8.86
C PRO A 54 7.15 -10.18 9.96
N SER A 55 8.00 -10.03 10.98
CA SER A 55 8.09 -10.99 12.09
C SER A 55 6.96 -10.82 13.11
N THR A 56 6.47 -9.58 13.28
CA THR A 56 5.45 -9.24 14.28
C THR A 56 4.11 -8.83 13.68
N GLY A 57 4.07 -8.51 12.38
CA GLY A 57 2.91 -7.94 11.70
C GLY A 57 2.61 -6.49 12.09
N ARG A 58 3.45 -5.85 12.91
CA ARG A 58 3.18 -4.48 13.38
C ARG A 58 3.49 -3.46 12.30
N ARG A 59 2.52 -2.60 12.00
CA ARG A 59 2.70 -1.49 11.07
C ARG A 59 3.74 -0.50 11.60
N LEU A 60 4.58 0.00 10.70
CA LEU A 60 5.63 0.96 11.00
C LEU A 60 5.09 2.37 10.80
N SER A 61 5.44 3.29 11.69
CA SER A 61 5.03 4.68 11.53
C SER A 61 5.83 5.39 10.44
N ALA A 62 5.13 6.06 9.54
CA ALA A 62 5.64 7.01 8.56
C ALA A 62 4.94 8.36 8.78
N THR A 63 5.71 9.41 9.09
CA THR A 63 5.20 10.79 9.24
C THR A 63 4.00 10.96 10.19
N GLY A 64 3.95 10.18 11.28
CA GLY A 64 2.91 10.27 12.32
C GLY A 64 1.68 9.38 12.10
N THR A 65 1.56 8.72 10.95
CA THR A 65 0.60 7.63 10.68
C THR A 65 1.37 6.33 10.46
N ASP A 66 0.69 5.19 10.31
CA ASP A 66 1.30 3.88 10.02
C ASP A 66 1.08 3.42 8.57
N PHE A 67 0.76 4.41 7.72
CA PHE A 67 0.60 4.33 6.28
C PHE A 67 0.85 5.71 5.68
N ILE A 68 1.03 5.77 4.37
CA ILE A 68 0.99 7.00 3.56
C ILE A 68 -0.23 6.94 2.63
N GLU A 69 -0.98 8.04 2.52
CA GLU A 69 -2.05 8.17 1.54
C GLU A 69 -1.48 8.48 0.16
N LEU A 70 -1.77 7.60 -0.80
CA LEU A 70 -1.39 7.81 -2.20
C LEU A 70 -2.43 8.65 -2.96
N GLY A 71 -3.66 8.69 -2.45
CA GLY A 71 -4.73 9.53 -2.97
C GLY A 71 -6.07 8.79 -3.01
N ARG A 72 -6.96 9.26 -3.89
CA ARG A 72 -8.30 8.69 -4.07
C ARG A 72 -8.52 8.31 -5.52
N VAL A 73 -9.10 7.13 -5.72
CA VAL A 73 -9.45 6.60 -7.05
C VAL A 73 -10.97 6.42 -7.13
N ARG A 74 -11.56 6.78 -8.26
CA ARG A 74 -12.97 6.52 -8.54
C ARG A 74 -13.09 5.30 -9.45
N VAL A 75 -13.82 4.30 -8.99
CA VAL A 75 -14.22 3.14 -9.78
C VAL A 75 -15.58 3.43 -10.40
N VAL A 76 -15.63 3.38 -11.72
CA VAL A 76 -16.81 3.65 -12.56
C VAL A 76 -17.16 2.39 -13.34
N PRO A 77 -18.39 2.29 -13.90
CA PRO A 77 -18.71 1.24 -14.85
C PRO A 77 -17.71 1.24 -16.03
N PRO A 78 -17.46 0.07 -16.64
CA PRO A 78 -16.62 -0.03 -17.84
C PRO A 78 -17.20 0.74 -19.03
#